data_AF-A0A518DZ40-F1
#
_entry.id   AF-A0A518DZ40-F1
#
_cell.length_a   1.000
_cell.length_b   1.000
_cell.length_c   1.000
_cell.angle_alpha   90.00
_cell.angle_beta   90.00
_cell.angle_gamma   90.00
#
_symmetry.space_group_name_H-M   'P 1'
#
loop_
_entity.id
_entity.type
_entity.pdbx_description
1 polymer ?
#
loop_
_entity_poly.entity_id
_entity_poly.type
_entity_poly.pdbx_seq_one_letter_code
_entity_poly.pdbx_strand_id
1 'polypeptide(L)'
;MARTPRREVIDESTVGVFHCVNRCVRRAFLCGQDPVSGQDFDHRRAWIQRRMEFLAGEFGVEVLGFAVMSNHLHVILRTRPDVVNRQRGQPDFGDQRGLVSQSLGGPSLAPHRGLRRPVMARTPRREVIDESSVGVFHCVNRCVRRAFLCGQDPVSGQDFDHRRAWIQRRMEFLAGEFGVEVLGFAVMSNHLHVILRTRPDVVAEWSDNDIALRWWNLFPLRREQDGSPAEPTEAELGMLLCDSKVLAERRQRLSSLSWFMRWLAEPIARRANKEDECTGRFWEGRYKCQPLLDEAALLACSVYVDLNPVRAGIAATPETSRHTSGYERIEASKVEIGTIRHSDTPNPEQAPRQDDWLSPIELDKQSERSTTRSARRASDRGYLSLDLTAYLKLLDWTGRQIRRGKRGSIPSDLALILERLQISADLWVNTVQNFRKLFHRAAGSPTTLAAEAARRGKRWLAGMQTSRECFAG
;
A
#
# COMPACT_ATOMS: atom_id res chain seq x y z
N MET A 1 15.38 4.13 19.84
CA MET A 1 15.50 2.72 20.25
C MET A 1 14.42 1.89 19.57
N ALA A 2 14.80 0.89 18.78
CA ALA A 2 13.85 -0.09 18.24
C ALA A 2 13.33 -0.94 19.41
N ARG A 3 12.01 -1.11 19.52
CA ARG A 3 11.43 -2.06 20.47
C ARG A 3 11.80 -3.48 20.05
N THR A 4 12.18 -4.34 20.99
CA THR A 4 12.36 -5.77 20.75
C THR A 4 11.12 -6.33 20.03
N PRO A 5 11.28 -7.00 18.88
CA PRO A 5 10.19 -7.66 18.19
C PRO A 5 9.41 -8.57 19.12
N ARG A 6 8.07 -8.54 19.08
CA ARG A 6 7.25 -9.37 19.98
C ARG A 6 7.54 -10.87 19.87
N ARG A 7 7.97 -11.35 18.69
CA ARG A 7 8.36 -12.75 18.48
C ARG A 7 9.58 -13.19 19.30
N GLU A 8 10.39 -12.24 19.77
CA GLU A 8 11.54 -12.49 20.65
C GLU A 8 11.16 -12.34 22.13
N VAL A 9 9.98 -11.77 22.41
CA VAL A 9 9.43 -11.55 23.76
C VAL A 9 8.39 -12.60 24.13
N ILE A 10 7.71 -13.18 23.14
CA ILE A 10 6.63 -14.14 23.31
C ILE A 10 7.08 -15.48 22.73
N ASP A 11 7.23 -16.47 23.59
CA ASP A 11 7.35 -17.87 23.21
C ASP A 11 5.96 -18.53 23.32
N GLU A 12 5.40 -18.93 22.19
CA GLU A 12 4.07 -19.54 22.12
C GLU A 12 4.05 -20.97 22.67
N SER A 13 5.22 -21.59 22.89
CA SER A 13 5.32 -22.95 23.45
C SER A 13 5.29 -22.98 24.98
N THR A 14 5.40 -21.83 25.64
CA THR A 14 5.44 -21.72 27.10
C THR A 14 4.23 -20.97 27.65
N VAL A 15 3.92 -21.23 28.92
CA VAL A 15 2.93 -20.45 29.67
C VAL A 15 3.56 -19.11 30.04
N GLY A 16 2.98 -18.03 29.52
CA GLY A 16 3.38 -16.65 29.81
C GLY A 16 2.17 -15.81 30.18
N VAL A 17 2.38 -14.80 31.03
CA VAL A 17 1.37 -13.82 31.42
C VAL A 17 1.75 -12.46 30.85
N PHE A 18 0.81 -11.83 30.14
CA PHE A 18 1.06 -10.62 29.38
C PHE A 18 0.05 -9.53 29.70
N HIS A 19 0.55 -8.32 29.97
CA HIS A 19 -0.27 -7.12 30.06
C HIS A 19 -0.36 -6.45 28.68
N CYS A 20 -1.54 -6.53 28.08
CA CYS A 20 -1.84 -5.98 26.78
C CYS A 20 -2.63 -4.67 26.93
N VAL A 21 -2.08 -3.58 26.37
CA VAL A 21 -2.74 -2.27 26.34
C VAL A 21 -3.01 -1.85 24.90
N ASN A 22 -4.26 -1.49 24.61
CA ASN A 22 -4.65 -0.94 23.32
C ASN A 22 -5.36 0.40 23.50
N ARG A 23 -4.86 1.44 22.84
CA ARG A 23 -5.29 2.83 23.02
C ARG A 23 -5.85 3.37 21.71
N CYS A 24 -7.01 4.01 21.78
CA CYS A 24 -7.58 4.81 20.71
C CYS A 24 -6.72 6.03 20.41
N VAL A 25 -6.67 6.46 19.16
CA VAL A 25 -5.85 7.60 18.71
C VAL A 25 -6.74 8.70 18.15
N ARG A 26 -6.22 9.92 18.09
CA ARG A 26 -6.89 11.09 17.46
C ARG A 26 -8.33 11.30 17.93
N ARG A 27 -8.52 11.32 19.25
CA ARG A 27 -9.82 11.61 19.92
C ARG A 27 -10.93 10.63 19.57
N ALA A 28 -10.60 9.37 19.25
CA ALA A 28 -11.60 8.31 19.13
C ALA A 28 -12.00 7.78 20.51
N PHE A 29 -13.31 7.63 20.73
CA PHE A 29 -13.89 7.07 21.95
C PHE A 29 -14.26 5.60 21.75
N LEU A 30 -13.70 4.75 22.61
CA LEU A 30 -13.97 3.33 22.67
C LEU A 30 -15.37 3.07 23.25
N CYS A 31 -15.73 3.75 24.34
CA CYS A 31 -17.03 3.68 25.02
C CYS A 31 -17.25 4.92 25.91
N GLY A 32 -18.44 5.05 26.49
CA GLY A 32 -18.87 6.21 27.27
C GLY A 32 -19.28 7.40 26.39
N GLN A 33 -19.57 8.53 27.03
CA GLN A 33 -19.89 9.77 26.32
C GLN A 33 -18.66 10.40 25.67
N ASP A 34 -18.77 10.74 24.39
CA ASP A 34 -17.84 11.61 23.70
C ASP A 34 -18.17 13.08 24.06
N PRO A 35 -17.32 13.77 24.83
CA PRO A 35 -17.57 15.15 25.27
C PRO A 35 -17.57 16.15 24.11
N VAL A 36 -17.11 15.77 22.92
CA VAL A 36 -17.08 16.65 21.74
C VAL A 36 -18.36 16.52 20.92
N SER A 37 -18.79 15.30 20.64
CA SER A 37 -19.98 15.05 19.82
C SER A 37 -21.27 14.90 20.62
N GLY A 38 -21.17 14.73 21.95
CA GLY A 38 -22.29 14.41 22.83
C GLY A 38 -22.84 12.98 22.65
N GLN A 39 -22.26 12.18 21.74
CA GLN A 39 -22.72 10.82 21.48
C GLN A 39 -22.30 9.86 22.59
N ASP A 40 -23.22 9.00 23.00
CA ASP A 40 -22.95 7.95 23.97
C ASP A 40 -22.61 6.60 23.28
N PHE A 41 -21.45 6.06 23.63
CA PHE A 41 -20.93 4.80 23.13
C PHE A 41 -20.83 3.71 24.21
N ASP A 42 -21.45 3.89 25.38
CA ASP A 42 -21.27 2.96 26.51
C ASP A 42 -21.76 1.53 26.21
N HIS A 43 -22.74 1.38 25.31
CA HIS A 43 -23.19 0.09 24.77
C HIS A 43 -22.05 -0.80 24.22
N ARG A 44 -20.90 -0.21 23.86
CA ARG A 44 -19.73 -0.93 23.36
C ARG A 44 -18.97 -1.69 24.45
N ARG A 45 -19.07 -1.32 25.74
CA ARG A 45 -18.38 -2.04 26.84
C ARG A 45 -18.78 -3.51 26.87
N ALA A 46 -20.09 -3.75 26.88
CA ALA A 46 -20.64 -5.10 26.91
C ALA A 46 -20.25 -5.90 25.65
N TRP A 47 -20.16 -5.23 24.49
CA TRP A 47 -19.65 -5.86 23.26
C TRP A 47 -18.17 -6.24 23.36
N ILE A 48 -17.32 -5.36 23.91
CA ILE A 48 -15.89 -5.61 24.10
C ILE A 48 -15.67 -6.79 25.05
N GLN A 49 -16.41 -6.84 26.16
CA GLN A 49 -16.36 -7.94 27.11
C GLN A 49 -16.72 -9.28 26.46
N ARG A 50 -17.90 -9.37 25.82
CA ARG A 50 -18.33 -10.59 25.10
C ARG A 50 -17.33 -11.01 24.03
N ARG A 51 -16.66 -10.04 23.39
CA ARG A 51 -15.63 -10.34 22.39
C ARG A 51 -14.37 -10.93 23.02
N MET A 52 -13.95 -10.47 24.21
CA MET A 52 -12.83 -11.06 24.93
C MET A 52 -13.14 -12.47 25.40
N GLU A 53 -14.34 -12.70 25.95
CA GLU A 53 -14.83 -14.03 26.37
C GLU A 53 -14.84 -15.01 25.19
N PHE A 54 -15.44 -14.60 24.05
CA PHE A 54 -15.43 -15.40 22.83
C PHE A 54 -14.00 -15.73 22.39
N LEU A 55 -13.11 -14.74 22.32
CA LEU A 55 -11.73 -14.97 21.88
C LEU A 55 -10.95 -15.87 22.85
N ALA A 56 -11.18 -15.77 24.17
CA ALA A 56 -10.58 -16.67 25.15
C ALA A 56 -11.10 -18.12 25.01
N GLY A 57 -12.33 -18.31 24.54
CA GLY A 57 -12.87 -19.64 24.23
C GLY A 57 -12.33 -20.23 22.93
N GLU A 58 -11.98 -19.39 21.95
CA GLU A 58 -11.50 -19.82 20.63
C GLU A 58 -9.98 -19.92 20.52
N PHE A 59 -9.24 -19.16 21.33
CA PHE A 59 -7.78 -19.17 21.36
C PHE A 59 -7.31 -19.87 22.63
N GLY A 60 -6.15 -20.55 22.58
CA GLY A 60 -5.50 -21.14 23.76
C GLY A 60 -4.93 -20.08 24.71
N VAL A 61 -5.78 -19.17 25.18
CA VAL A 61 -5.46 -18.05 26.06
C VAL A 61 -6.56 -17.86 27.10
N GLU A 62 -6.19 -17.37 28.26
CA GLU A 62 -7.10 -17.09 29.35
C GLU A 62 -7.03 -15.61 29.73
N VAL A 63 -8.19 -14.97 29.91
CA VAL A 63 -8.27 -13.59 30.37
C VAL A 63 -8.26 -13.59 31.90
N LEU A 64 -7.16 -13.16 32.50
CA LEU A 64 -7.01 -13.09 33.96
C LEU A 64 -7.62 -11.81 34.56
N GLY A 65 -7.74 -10.76 33.75
CA GLY A 65 -8.32 -9.50 34.16
C GLY A 65 -8.37 -8.52 33.00
N PHE A 66 -9.30 -7.58 33.04
CA PHE A 66 -9.39 -6.52 32.04
C PHE A 66 -9.96 -5.23 32.63
N ALA A 67 -9.64 -4.11 32.02
CA ALA A 67 -10.27 -2.82 32.28
C ALA A 67 -10.57 -2.14 30.96
N VAL A 68 -11.84 -1.78 30.73
CA VAL A 68 -12.26 -1.00 29.56
C VAL A 68 -12.42 0.45 30.00
N MET A 69 -11.64 1.34 29.40
CA MET A 69 -11.68 2.79 29.62
C MET A 69 -12.31 3.45 28.39
N SER A 70 -12.72 4.71 28.51
CA SER A 70 -13.36 5.45 27.41
C SER A 70 -12.50 5.57 26.16
N ASN A 71 -11.18 5.50 26.29
CA ASN A 71 -10.22 5.66 25.17
C ASN A 71 -9.15 4.56 25.09
N HIS A 72 -9.17 3.55 25.95
CA HIS A 72 -8.22 2.43 25.89
C HIS A 72 -8.76 1.21 26.64
N LEU A 73 -8.12 0.07 26.45
CA LEU A 73 -8.39 -1.14 27.23
C LEU A 73 -7.09 -1.77 27.69
N HIS A 74 -7.14 -2.35 28.88
CA HIS A 74 -6.12 -3.22 29.45
C HIS A 74 -6.68 -4.64 29.49
N VAL A 75 -5.86 -5.63 29.11
CA VAL A 75 -6.17 -7.06 29.25
C VAL A 75 -4.94 -7.77 29.77
N ILE A 76 -5.10 -8.59 30.80
CA ILE A 76 -4.09 -9.51 31.30
C ILE A 76 -4.43 -10.88 30.72
N LEU A 77 -3.52 -11.42 29.91
CA LEU A 77 -3.70 -12.69 29.21
C LEU A 77 -2.68 -13.70 29.72
N ARG A 78 -3.10 -14.94 29.93
CA ARG A 78 -2.23 -16.10 30.12
C ARG A 78 -2.29 -17.00 28.89
N THR A 79 -1.14 -17.36 28.31
CA THR A 79 -1.10 -18.39 27.25
C THR A 79 -1.31 -19.78 27.86
N ARG A 80 -2.01 -20.64 27.13
CA ARG A 80 -2.32 -22.02 27.51
C ARG A 80 -1.96 -22.98 26.38
N PRO A 81 -0.65 -23.18 26.10
CA PRO A 81 -0.22 -24.11 25.05
C PRO A 81 -0.60 -25.56 25.35
N ASP A 82 -0.88 -25.87 26.63
CA ASP A 82 -1.36 -27.15 27.13
C ASP A 82 -2.82 -27.46 26.75
N VAL A 83 -3.61 -26.45 26.39
CA VAL A 83 -5.02 -26.61 26.03
C VAL A 83 -5.13 -26.85 24.52
N VAL A 84 -5.24 -28.12 24.13
CA VAL A 84 -5.73 -28.48 22.80
C VAL A 84 -7.18 -28.01 22.70
N ASN A 85 -7.46 -27.03 21.84
CA ASN A 85 -8.82 -26.58 21.53
C ASN A 85 -9.67 -27.79 21.14
N ARG A 86 -10.44 -28.32 22.10
CA ARG A 86 -11.49 -29.29 21.81
C ARG A 86 -12.46 -28.57 20.90
N GLN A 87 -12.66 -29.09 19.68
CA GLN A 87 -13.74 -28.66 18.80
C GLN A 87 -15.05 -28.74 19.59
N ARG A 88 -15.53 -27.60 20.10
CA ARG A 88 -16.94 -27.45 20.46
C ARG A 88 -17.66 -27.02 19.19
N GLY A 89 -18.78 -27.69 18.92
CA GLY A 89 -19.63 -27.44 17.76
C GLY A 89 -19.94 -25.95 17.61
N GLN A 90 -20.22 -25.55 16.36
CA GLN A 90 -20.61 -24.19 15.97
C GLN A 90 -21.40 -23.49 17.08
N PRO A 91 -21.02 -22.26 17.48
CA PRO A 91 -21.92 -21.47 18.31
C PRO A 91 -23.22 -21.30 17.55
N ASP A 92 -24.28 -21.89 18.10
CA ASP A 92 -25.65 -21.63 17.71
C ASP A 92 -25.88 -20.13 17.94
N PHE A 93 -25.87 -19.36 16.85
CA PHE A 93 -26.42 -18.01 16.86
C PHE A 93 -27.93 -18.19 16.95
N GLY A 94 -28.39 -18.49 18.17
CA GLY A 94 -29.79 -18.73 18.49
C GLY A 94 -30.65 -17.70 17.76
N ASP A 95 -31.54 -18.23 16.95
CA ASP A 95 -32.56 -17.53 16.19
C ASP A 95 -33.26 -16.54 17.12
N GLN A 96 -33.00 -15.24 16.96
CA GLN A 96 -33.78 -14.18 17.61
C GLN A 96 -35.15 -14.03 16.91
N ARG A 97 -35.87 -15.14 16.73
CA ARG A 97 -37.27 -15.20 16.33
C ARG A 97 -38.06 -15.84 17.45
N GLY A 98 -38.38 -15.06 18.46
CA GLY A 98 -39.24 -15.54 19.53
C GLY A 98 -39.09 -14.71 20.78
N LEU A 99 -39.66 -13.50 20.74
CA LEU A 99 -40.19 -12.73 21.88
C LEU A 99 -40.76 -11.42 21.31
N VAL A 100 -41.84 -11.53 20.54
CA VAL A 100 -42.73 -10.41 20.24
C VAL A 100 -44.16 -10.91 20.40
N SER A 101 -44.65 -10.88 21.64
CA SER A 101 -46.07 -10.76 21.91
C SER A 101 -46.25 -10.02 23.22
N GLN A 102 -46.25 -8.69 23.14
CA GLN A 102 -47.22 -7.84 23.84
C GLN A 102 -47.12 -6.42 23.26
N SER A 103 -48.28 -5.98 22.78
CA SER A 103 -48.56 -4.71 22.13
C SER A 103 -48.22 -3.51 23.01
N LEU A 104 -47.64 -2.46 22.43
CA LEU A 104 -48.06 -1.05 22.57
C LEU A 104 -47.37 -0.24 21.44
N GLY A 105 -48.16 0.54 20.70
CA GLY A 105 -47.81 1.09 19.37
C GLY A 105 -46.79 2.23 19.34
N GLY A 106 -46.01 2.26 18.25
CA GLY A 106 -45.11 3.35 17.85
C GLY A 106 -44.62 3.13 16.41
N PRO A 107 -44.30 4.19 15.63
CA PRO A 107 -44.22 4.12 14.17
C PRO A 107 -43.00 3.35 13.64
N SER A 108 -43.26 2.59 12.57
CA SER A 108 -42.36 1.71 11.81
C SER A 108 -41.06 2.39 11.34
N LEU A 109 -39.92 1.92 11.84
CA LEU A 109 -38.59 2.15 11.24
C LEU A 109 -38.25 0.96 10.31
N ALA A 110 -37.93 1.29 9.06
CA ALA A 110 -37.60 0.34 7.99
C ALA A 110 -36.43 -0.61 8.37
N PRO A 111 -36.45 -1.87 7.90
CA PRO A 111 -35.44 -2.85 8.27
C PRO A 111 -34.09 -2.54 7.58
N HIS A 112 -33.04 -2.39 8.38
CA HIS A 112 -31.66 -2.31 7.91
C HIS A 112 -31.26 -3.58 7.14
N ARG A 113 -31.30 -3.53 5.80
CA ARG A 113 -30.62 -4.50 4.93
C ARG A 113 -29.11 -4.37 5.13
N GLY A 114 -28.49 -5.40 5.67
CA GLY A 114 -27.03 -5.46 5.78
C GLY A 114 -26.54 -6.80 6.31
N LEU A 115 -26.75 -7.88 5.56
CA LEU A 115 -26.00 -9.13 5.77
C LEU A 115 -24.50 -8.81 5.71
N ARG A 116 -23.86 -8.75 6.88
CA ARG A 116 -22.42 -8.49 6.99
C ARG A 116 -21.68 -9.68 6.36
N ARG A 117 -20.95 -9.43 5.27
CA ARG A 117 -20.05 -10.42 4.67
C ARG A 117 -19.11 -11.01 5.74
N PRO A 118 -18.83 -12.32 5.74
CA PRO A 118 -17.92 -12.92 6.69
C PRO A 118 -16.52 -12.28 6.59
N VAL A 119 -16.01 -11.79 7.71
CA VAL A 119 -14.68 -11.19 7.80
C VAL A 119 -13.66 -12.31 7.89
N MET A 120 -13.04 -12.66 6.76
CA MET A 120 -11.93 -13.61 6.75
C MET A 120 -10.66 -13.00 7.36
N ALA A 121 -9.87 -13.85 8.01
CA ALA A 121 -8.52 -13.49 8.46
C ALA A 121 -7.69 -12.94 7.29
N ARG A 122 -6.86 -11.93 7.58
CA ARG A 122 -5.98 -11.34 6.56
C ARG A 122 -4.85 -12.32 6.23
N THR A 123 -4.66 -12.61 4.95
CA THR A 123 -3.56 -13.42 4.45
C THR A 123 -2.20 -12.89 4.94
N PRO A 124 -1.31 -13.75 5.47
CA PRO A 124 0.09 -13.43 5.74
C PRO A 124 0.81 -12.90 4.49
N ARG A 125 1.78 -11.99 4.66
CA ARG A 125 2.49 -11.40 3.51
C ARG A 125 3.35 -12.40 2.75
N ARG A 126 3.95 -13.36 3.45
CA ARG A 126 4.72 -14.47 2.86
C ARG A 126 3.92 -15.35 1.89
N GLU A 127 2.58 -15.39 2.01
CA GLU A 127 1.73 -16.12 1.05
C GLU A 127 1.41 -15.26 -0.18
N VAL A 128 1.52 -13.93 -0.09
CA VAL A 128 1.17 -12.99 -1.16
C VAL A 128 2.40 -12.58 -1.97
N ILE A 129 3.56 -12.51 -1.32
CA ILE A 129 4.81 -12.02 -1.88
C ILE A 129 5.81 -13.18 -1.83
N ASP A 130 6.32 -13.56 -3.00
CA ASP A 130 7.55 -14.33 -3.11
C ASP A 130 8.72 -13.35 -3.12
N GLU A 131 9.61 -13.43 -2.13
CA GLU A 131 10.77 -12.53 -2.02
C GLU A 131 11.95 -12.99 -2.90
N SER A 132 11.89 -14.19 -3.47
CA SER A 132 12.95 -14.75 -4.30
C SER A 132 12.80 -14.41 -5.79
N SER A 133 11.61 -13.99 -6.21
CA SER A 133 11.30 -13.66 -7.59
C SER A 133 10.96 -12.18 -7.78
N VAL A 134 11.09 -11.69 -9.01
CA VAL A 134 10.53 -10.39 -9.40
C VAL A 134 9.00 -10.45 -9.27
N GLY A 135 8.41 -9.45 -8.63
CA GLY A 135 6.97 -9.34 -8.48
C GLY A 135 6.50 -7.89 -8.51
N VAL A 136 5.31 -7.66 -9.06
CA VAL A 136 4.72 -6.31 -9.17
C VAL A 136 3.48 -6.19 -8.29
N PHE A 137 3.40 -5.12 -7.51
CA PHE A 137 2.40 -4.98 -6.46
C PHE A 137 1.81 -3.57 -6.41
N HIS A 138 0.47 -3.49 -6.40
CA HIS A 138 -0.24 -2.29 -6.01
C HIS A 138 -0.34 -2.19 -4.49
N CYS A 139 0.35 -1.20 -3.92
CA CYS A 139 0.40 -0.92 -2.49
C CYS A 139 -0.45 0.31 -2.14
N VAL A 140 -1.23 0.21 -1.06
CA VAL A 140 -2.03 1.33 -0.56
C VAL A 140 -1.84 1.47 0.94
N ASN A 141 -1.41 2.64 1.39
CA ASN A 141 -1.29 2.96 2.81
C ASN A 141 -2.25 4.10 3.15
N ARG A 142 -3.14 3.89 4.13
CA ARG A 142 -4.22 4.82 4.51
C ARG A 142 -4.08 5.27 5.95
N CYS A 143 -4.31 6.55 6.19
CA CYS A 143 -4.23 7.15 7.51
C CYS A 143 -5.45 6.77 8.37
N VAL A 144 -5.27 6.71 9.69
CA VAL A 144 -6.39 6.50 10.63
C VAL A 144 -7.46 7.59 10.45
N ARG A 145 -8.68 7.33 10.93
CA ARG A 145 -9.75 8.32 10.89
C ARG A 145 -9.28 9.66 11.49
N ARG A 146 -9.64 10.77 10.83
CA ARG A 146 -9.24 12.15 11.18
C ARG A 146 -7.73 12.39 11.18
N ALA A 147 -6.98 11.55 10.45
CA ALA A 147 -5.62 11.88 10.03
C ALA A 147 -5.62 12.34 8.59
N PHE A 148 -5.11 13.56 8.37
CA PHE A 148 -4.90 14.13 7.06
C PHE A 148 -3.46 13.84 6.65
N LEU A 149 -3.32 13.07 5.57
CA LEU A 149 -2.03 12.85 4.95
C LEU A 149 -1.58 14.15 4.28
N CYS A 150 -2.49 14.77 3.53
CA CYS A 150 -2.29 16.00 2.76
C CYS A 150 -3.61 16.74 2.57
N GLY A 151 -3.55 17.98 2.09
CA GLY A 151 -4.68 18.84 1.80
C GLY A 151 -5.32 19.44 3.06
N GLN A 152 -6.44 20.13 2.87
CA GLN A 152 -7.12 20.86 3.93
C GLN A 152 -7.94 19.93 4.84
N ASP A 153 -7.75 20.08 6.15
CA ASP A 153 -8.63 19.51 7.16
C ASP A 153 -9.88 20.39 7.30
N PRO A 154 -11.08 19.92 6.90
CA PRO A 154 -12.31 20.71 6.98
C PRO A 154 -12.75 21.01 8.42
N VAL A 155 -12.17 20.36 9.44
CA VAL A 155 -12.52 20.60 10.84
C VAL A 155 -11.64 21.67 11.47
N SER A 156 -10.31 21.57 11.30
CA SER A 156 -9.37 22.55 11.87
C SER A 156 -9.04 23.72 10.94
N GLY A 157 -9.34 23.60 9.64
CA GLY A 157 -8.95 24.56 8.62
C GLY A 157 -7.46 24.51 8.25
N GLN A 158 -6.67 23.63 8.87
CA GLN A 158 -5.23 23.50 8.60
C GLN A 158 -5.00 22.85 7.23
N ASP A 159 -4.02 23.37 6.48
CA ASP A 159 -3.60 22.81 5.21
C ASP A 159 -2.32 21.99 5.36
N PHE A 160 -2.37 20.73 4.91
CA PHE A 160 -1.27 19.79 4.94
C PHE A 160 -0.73 19.44 3.54
N ASP A 161 -1.09 20.18 2.49
CA ASP A 161 -0.73 19.81 1.11
C ASP A 161 0.79 19.80 0.86
N HIS A 162 1.56 20.61 1.60
CA HIS A 162 3.04 20.60 1.58
C HIS A 162 3.65 19.22 1.87
N ARG A 163 2.92 18.34 2.60
CA ARG A 163 3.36 16.97 2.89
C ARG A 163 3.49 16.12 1.62
N ARG A 164 2.78 16.42 0.53
CA ARG A 164 2.90 15.64 -0.72
C ARG A 164 4.32 15.64 -1.26
N ALA A 165 4.96 16.81 -1.26
CA ALA A 165 6.34 16.96 -1.70
C ALA A 165 7.31 16.17 -0.80
N TRP A 166 7.06 16.09 0.50
CA TRP A 166 7.87 15.29 1.44
C TRP A 166 7.76 13.80 1.14
N ILE A 167 6.53 13.34 0.87
CA ILE A 167 6.23 11.95 0.58
C ILE A 167 6.87 11.54 -0.75
N GLN A 168 6.77 12.38 -1.78
CA GLN A 168 7.38 12.14 -3.08
C GLN A 168 8.91 12.07 -2.98
N ARG A 169 9.57 13.07 -2.38
CA ARG A 169 11.03 13.04 -2.18
C ARG A 169 11.50 11.82 -1.39
N ARG A 170 10.68 11.35 -0.43
CA ARG A 170 10.98 10.12 0.30
C ARG A 170 10.88 8.88 -0.59
N MET A 171 9.88 8.79 -1.48
CA MET A 171 9.78 7.69 -2.43
C MET A 171 10.94 7.69 -3.42
N GLU A 172 11.31 8.85 -3.93
CA GLU A 172 12.46 9.05 -4.82
C GLU A 172 13.77 8.59 -4.17
N PHE A 173 14.06 9.05 -2.95
CA PHE A 173 15.21 8.59 -2.19
C PHE A 173 15.22 7.07 -2.02
N LEU A 174 14.07 6.48 -1.67
CA LEU A 174 13.99 5.02 -1.49
C LEU A 174 14.14 4.25 -2.81
N ALA A 175 13.69 4.80 -3.94
CA ALA A 175 13.86 4.19 -5.26
C ALA A 175 15.34 4.12 -5.67
N GLY A 176 16.13 5.13 -5.30
CA GLY A 176 17.58 5.14 -5.51
C GLY A 176 18.35 4.15 -4.63
N GLU A 177 17.84 3.85 -3.43
CA GLU A 177 18.54 3.03 -2.43
C GLU A 177 18.13 1.54 -2.42
N PHE A 178 16.84 1.23 -2.63
CA PHE A 178 16.33 -0.14 -2.61
C PHE A 178 16.43 -0.81 -3.99
N GLY A 179 16.51 -2.14 -3.99
CA GLY A 179 16.20 -2.99 -5.14
C GLY A 179 14.70 -3.15 -5.36
N VAL A 180 13.96 -2.05 -5.22
CA VAL A 180 12.51 -1.99 -5.39
C VAL A 180 12.21 -0.75 -6.20
N GLU A 181 11.61 -0.93 -7.36
CA GLU A 181 11.36 0.14 -8.31
C GLU A 181 9.96 0.71 -8.13
N VAL A 182 9.82 2.02 -8.39
CA VAL A 182 8.55 2.73 -8.36
C VAL A 182 8.04 2.90 -9.79
N LEU A 183 6.96 2.21 -10.13
CA LEU A 183 6.41 2.19 -11.49
C LEU A 183 5.41 3.32 -11.67
N GLY A 184 4.62 3.56 -10.62
CA GLY A 184 3.66 4.65 -10.54
C GLY A 184 3.21 4.93 -9.13
N PHE A 185 2.71 6.14 -8.88
CA PHE A 185 2.22 6.56 -7.58
C PHE A 185 1.17 7.66 -7.68
N ALA A 186 0.36 7.79 -6.63
CA ALA A 186 -0.50 8.94 -6.40
C ALA A 186 -0.61 9.23 -4.90
N VAL A 187 -0.23 10.43 -4.49
CA VAL A 187 -0.46 10.90 -3.12
C VAL A 187 -1.87 11.49 -3.04
N MET A 188 -2.70 11.01 -2.11
CA MET A 188 -4.07 11.50 -1.87
C MET A 188 -4.16 12.13 -0.47
N SER A 189 -5.26 12.82 -0.19
CA SER A 189 -5.42 13.56 1.09
C SER A 189 -5.42 12.67 2.35
N ASN A 190 -5.77 11.39 2.24
CA ASN A 190 -5.80 10.45 3.39
C ASN A 190 -5.17 9.07 3.12
N HIS A 191 -4.56 8.89 1.95
CA HIS A 191 -3.88 7.65 1.59
C HIS A 191 -2.91 7.89 0.44
N LEU A 192 -2.02 6.94 0.19
CA LEU A 192 -1.15 6.92 -0.98
C LEU A 192 -1.30 5.61 -1.73
N HIS A 193 -1.18 5.69 -3.05
CA HIS A 193 -1.11 4.56 -3.97
C HIS A 193 0.30 4.50 -4.52
N VAL A 194 0.92 3.32 -4.53
CA VAL A 194 2.23 3.09 -5.14
C VAL A 194 2.23 1.73 -5.82
N ILE A 195 2.72 1.67 -7.05
CA ILE A 195 2.97 0.43 -7.79
C ILE A 195 4.47 0.16 -7.71
N LEU A 196 4.82 -0.99 -7.15
CA LEU A 196 6.20 -1.35 -6.83
C LEU A 196 6.58 -2.66 -7.52
N ARG A 197 7.80 -2.74 -8.07
CA ARG A 197 8.39 -3.98 -8.57
C ARG A 197 9.60 -4.36 -7.73
N THR A 198 9.59 -5.55 -7.13
CA THR A 198 10.76 -6.07 -6.41
C THR A 198 11.79 -6.60 -7.41
N ARG A 199 13.08 -6.34 -7.17
CA ARG A 199 14.19 -6.76 -8.04
C ARG A 199 15.27 -7.54 -7.26
N PRO A 200 14.94 -8.73 -6.70
CA PRO A 200 15.95 -9.57 -6.06
C PRO A 200 17.05 -10.02 -7.03
N ASP A 201 16.74 -10.11 -8.33
CA ASP A 201 17.68 -10.36 -9.42
C ASP A 201 18.76 -9.28 -9.50
N VAL A 202 18.39 -8.01 -9.45
CA VAL A 202 19.34 -6.88 -9.46
C VAL A 202 20.16 -6.82 -8.18
N VAL A 203 19.51 -7.06 -7.03
CA VAL A 203 20.18 -7.01 -5.72
C VAL A 203 21.17 -8.16 -5.56
N ALA A 204 20.96 -9.29 -6.23
CA ALA A 204 21.90 -10.41 -6.22
C ALA A 204 23.26 -10.02 -6.85
N GLU A 205 23.27 -9.09 -7.82
CA GLU A 205 24.47 -8.64 -8.52
C GLU A 205 25.25 -7.56 -7.76
N TRP A 206 24.68 -6.97 -6.69
CA TRP A 206 25.33 -5.90 -5.95
C TRP A 206 26.54 -6.39 -5.16
N SER A 207 27.61 -5.59 -5.11
CA SER A 207 28.75 -5.92 -4.25
C SER A 207 28.39 -5.81 -2.77
N ASP A 208 29.13 -6.47 -1.89
CA ASP A 208 28.94 -6.32 -0.44
C ASP A 208 29.14 -4.87 0.03
N ASN A 209 30.05 -4.13 -0.62
CA ASN A 209 30.23 -2.69 -0.42
C ASN A 209 28.98 -1.89 -0.82
N ASP A 210 28.33 -2.22 -1.93
CA ASP A 210 27.08 -1.57 -2.33
C ASP A 210 25.97 -1.80 -1.30
N ILE A 211 25.87 -3.02 -0.77
CA ILE A 211 24.91 -3.35 0.28
C ILE A 211 25.19 -2.53 1.54
N ALA A 212 26.45 -2.42 1.95
CA ALA A 212 26.84 -1.63 3.11
C ALA A 212 26.56 -0.13 2.92
N LEU A 213 26.93 0.46 1.78
CA LEU A 213 26.70 1.87 1.46
C LEU A 213 25.20 2.20 1.43
N ARG A 214 24.38 1.40 0.76
CA ARG A 214 22.92 1.61 0.72
C ARG A 214 22.29 1.46 2.10
N TRP A 215 22.74 0.46 2.85
CA TRP A 215 22.29 0.27 4.22
C TRP A 215 22.67 1.46 5.10
N TRP A 216 23.85 2.02 4.92
CA TRP A 216 24.30 3.24 5.58
C TRP A 216 23.43 4.43 5.20
N ASN A 217 23.19 4.69 3.91
CA ASN A 217 22.36 5.82 3.46
C ASN A 217 20.94 5.77 4.06
N LEU A 218 20.38 4.56 4.15
CA LEU A 218 19.08 4.34 4.76
C LEU A 218 19.09 4.48 6.29
N PHE A 219 20.12 3.96 6.96
CA PHE A 219 20.25 3.83 8.42
C PHE A 219 21.57 4.39 8.95
N PRO A 220 21.87 5.68 8.69
CA PRO A 220 23.17 6.23 9.03
C PRO A 220 23.26 6.43 10.54
N LEU A 221 24.43 6.18 11.12
CA LEU A 221 24.71 6.50 12.52
C LEU A 221 24.88 8.01 12.72
N ARG A 222 25.32 8.71 11.67
CA ARG A 222 25.54 10.15 11.65
C ARG A 222 24.75 10.82 10.54
N ARG A 223 24.26 12.01 10.79
CA ARG A 223 23.52 12.81 9.81
C ARG A 223 24.13 14.19 9.71
N GLU A 224 24.06 14.76 8.51
CA GLU A 224 24.38 16.15 8.29
C GLU A 224 23.31 17.07 8.90
N GLN A 225 23.56 18.38 8.93
CA GLN A 225 22.64 19.37 9.52
C GLN A 225 21.26 19.38 8.83
N ASP A 226 21.20 19.08 7.54
CA ASP A 226 19.96 18.98 6.77
C ASP A 226 19.21 17.65 6.98
N GLY A 227 19.79 16.73 7.75
CA GLY A 227 19.25 15.41 8.07
C GLY A 227 19.59 14.31 7.06
N SER A 228 20.33 14.61 5.99
CA SER A 228 20.87 13.62 5.04
C SER A 228 21.89 12.68 5.72
N PRO A 229 22.11 11.47 5.20
CA PRO A 229 23.18 10.60 5.70
C PRO A 229 24.54 11.28 5.50
N ALA A 230 25.34 11.36 6.56
CA ALA A 230 26.73 11.80 6.43
C ALA A 230 27.56 10.74 5.69
N GLU A 231 28.62 11.13 5.00
CA GLU A 231 29.53 10.16 4.36
C GLU A 231 30.12 9.20 5.40
N PRO A 232 30.07 7.87 5.17
CA PRO A 232 30.60 6.91 6.12
C PRO A 232 32.14 6.90 6.09
N THR A 233 32.74 6.73 7.26
CA THR A 233 34.16 6.41 7.37
C THR A 233 34.42 4.95 6.99
N GLU A 234 35.67 4.63 6.64
CA GLU A 234 36.07 3.24 6.36
C GLU A 234 35.77 2.29 7.53
N ALA A 235 35.94 2.75 8.77
CA ALA A 235 35.64 1.96 9.97
C ALA A 235 34.13 1.67 10.10
N GLU A 236 33.28 2.64 9.82
CA GLU A 236 31.81 2.48 9.86
C GLU A 236 31.32 1.51 8.77
N LEU A 237 31.89 1.58 7.56
CA LEU A 237 31.63 0.57 6.52
C LEU A 237 32.16 -0.80 6.92
N GLY A 238 33.37 -0.87 7.49
CA GLY A 238 33.96 -2.10 8.02
C GLY A 238 33.05 -2.79 9.04
N MET A 239 32.40 -2.03 9.92
CA MET A 239 31.40 -2.55 10.85
C MET A 239 30.15 -3.12 10.18
N LEU A 240 29.77 -2.61 9.00
CA LEU A 240 28.65 -3.16 8.25
C LEU A 240 29.03 -4.44 7.50
N LEU A 241 30.29 -4.57 7.10
CA LEU A 241 30.82 -5.70 6.33
C LEU A 241 31.27 -6.87 7.21
N CYS A 242 31.53 -6.66 8.50
CA CYS A 242 32.18 -7.66 9.35
C CYS A 242 31.38 -8.96 9.58
N ASP A 243 30.06 -8.90 9.56
CA ASP A 243 29.18 -10.06 9.78
C ASP A 243 28.46 -10.45 8.49
N SER A 244 28.93 -11.53 7.86
CA SER A 244 28.39 -12.05 6.60
C SER A 244 26.93 -12.51 6.70
N LYS A 245 26.48 -13.00 7.87
CA LYS A 245 25.09 -13.41 8.06
C LYS A 245 24.17 -12.19 8.12
N VAL A 246 24.58 -11.17 8.86
CA VAL A 246 23.84 -9.90 8.94
C VAL A 246 23.83 -9.21 7.56
N LEU A 247 24.94 -9.25 6.83
CA LEU A 247 25.03 -8.67 5.50
C LEU A 247 24.11 -9.38 4.50
N ALA A 248 24.05 -10.72 4.51
CA ALA A 248 23.12 -11.49 3.70
C ALA A 248 21.65 -11.14 4.04
N GLU A 249 21.33 -10.94 5.32
CA GLU A 249 20.00 -10.48 5.72
C GLU A 249 19.71 -9.07 5.18
N ARG A 250 20.66 -8.12 5.30
CA ARG A 250 20.52 -6.76 4.74
C ARG A 250 20.28 -6.79 3.24
N ARG A 251 20.98 -7.65 2.51
CA ARG A 251 20.79 -7.86 1.07
C ARG A 251 19.37 -8.29 0.76
N GLN A 252 18.81 -9.29 1.45
CA GLN A 252 17.41 -9.68 1.28
C GLN A 252 16.45 -8.53 1.62
N ARG A 253 16.74 -7.75 2.67
CA ARG A 253 15.88 -6.63 3.09
C ARG A 253 15.82 -5.51 2.05
N LEU A 254 16.91 -5.27 1.30
CA LEU A 254 16.98 -4.24 0.26
C LEU A 254 16.12 -4.52 -0.98
N SER A 255 15.69 -5.76 -1.22
CA SER A 255 14.69 -6.09 -2.26
C SER A 255 13.28 -6.34 -1.68
N SER A 256 13.10 -6.28 -0.36
CA SER A 256 11.84 -6.62 0.29
C SER A 256 10.83 -5.46 0.24
N LEU A 257 9.68 -5.74 -0.37
CA LEU A 257 8.53 -4.82 -0.40
C LEU A 257 8.09 -4.36 0.99
N SER A 258 8.17 -5.24 2.00
CA SER A 258 7.77 -4.92 3.37
C SER A 258 8.71 -3.92 4.03
N TRP A 259 10.02 -4.03 3.74
CA TRP A 259 11.03 -3.11 4.22
C TRP A 259 10.93 -1.75 3.53
N PHE A 260 10.75 -1.72 2.20
CA PHE A 260 10.49 -0.49 1.46
C PHE A 260 9.29 0.27 2.04
N MET A 261 8.14 -0.41 2.16
CA MET A 261 6.91 0.22 2.67
C MET A 261 7.01 0.65 4.14
N ARG A 262 7.75 -0.09 4.97
CA ARG A 262 8.04 0.33 6.36
C ARG A 262 8.82 1.65 6.37
N TRP A 263 9.85 1.75 5.53
CA TRP A 263 10.73 2.92 5.47
C TRP A 263 10.16 4.12 4.71
N LEU A 264 9.13 3.89 3.91
CA LEU A 264 8.26 4.95 3.42
C LEU A 264 7.34 5.44 4.54
N ALA A 265 6.61 4.54 5.19
CA ALA A 265 5.50 4.88 6.08
C ALA A 265 5.93 5.44 7.45
N GLU A 266 7.00 4.91 8.08
CA GLU A 266 7.40 5.30 9.43
C GLU A 266 7.88 6.76 9.53
N PRO A 267 8.79 7.26 8.68
CA PRO A 267 9.21 8.66 8.73
C PRO A 267 8.05 9.64 8.50
N ILE A 268 7.14 9.32 7.56
CA ILE A 268 5.92 10.12 7.32
C ILE A 268 5.08 10.19 8.59
N ALA A 269 4.80 9.04 9.23
CA ALA A 269 4.00 8.99 10.44
C ALA A 269 4.62 9.78 11.60
N ARG A 270 5.94 9.65 11.80
CA ARG A 270 6.65 10.36 12.87
C ARG A 270 6.65 11.87 12.64
N ARG A 271 6.95 12.31 11.41
CA ARG A 271 6.97 13.73 11.06
C ARG A 271 5.58 14.34 11.16
N ALA A 272 4.56 13.69 10.59
CA ALA A 272 3.19 14.17 10.65
C ALA A 272 2.65 14.21 12.09
N ASN A 273 2.90 13.19 12.91
CA ASN A 273 2.48 13.21 14.32
C ASN A 273 3.21 14.31 15.13
N LYS A 274 4.50 14.56 14.85
CA LYS A 274 5.25 15.64 15.49
C LYS A 274 4.67 17.01 15.11
N GLU A 275 4.36 17.23 13.84
CA GLU A 275 3.73 18.46 13.34
C GLU A 275 2.30 18.64 13.84
N ASP A 276 1.53 17.55 13.93
CA ASP A 276 0.17 17.53 14.50
C ASP A 276 0.18 17.59 16.06
N GLU A 277 1.35 17.73 16.69
CA GLU A 277 1.54 17.73 18.14
C GLU A 277 0.84 16.56 18.87
N CYS A 278 0.84 15.37 18.26
CA CYS A 278 0.12 14.21 18.78
C CYS A 278 0.98 12.94 18.83
N THR A 279 0.51 11.95 19.59
CA THR A 279 1.15 10.63 19.67
C THR A 279 0.19 9.52 19.23
N GLY A 280 0.76 8.38 18.82
CA GLY A 280 0.00 7.18 18.46
C GLY A 280 0.08 6.78 16.98
N ARG A 281 -0.85 5.92 16.55
CA ARG A 281 -0.92 5.40 15.18
C ARG A 281 -1.35 6.49 14.19
N PHE A 282 -0.54 6.69 13.17
CA PHE A 282 -0.88 7.53 12.02
C PHE A 282 -1.59 6.73 10.91
N TRP A 283 -1.18 5.49 10.67
CA TRP A 283 -1.72 4.60 9.65
C TRP A 283 -2.74 3.61 10.23
N GLU A 284 -3.81 3.27 9.48
CA GLU A 284 -4.88 2.34 9.92
C GLU A 284 -4.35 0.96 10.33
N GLY A 285 -3.25 0.53 9.72
CA GLY A 285 -2.60 -0.73 10.01
C GLY A 285 -1.55 -1.05 8.95
N ARG A 286 -1.35 -2.35 8.68
CA ARG A 286 -0.52 -2.80 7.55
C ARG A 286 -1.06 -2.21 6.25
N TYR A 287 -0.17 -1.77 5.36
CA TYR A 287 -0.53 -1.41 3.99
C TYR A 287 -1.32 -2.54 3.32
N LYS A 288 -2.17 -2.19 2.37
CA LYS A 288 -2.77 -3.16 1.45
C LYS A 288 -1.75 -3.44 0.34
N CYS A 289 -1.75 -4.67 -0.17
CA CYS A 289 -0.89 -5.10 -1.24
C CYS A 289 -1.66 -6.09 -2.09
N GLN A 290 -1.70 -5.81 -3.38
CA GLN A 290 -2.38 -6.59 -4.38
C GLN A 290 -1.37 -6.89 -5.49
N PRO A 291 -1.05 -8.17 -5.74
CA PRO A 291 -0.21 -8.54 -6.88
C PRO A 291 -0.88 -8.17 -8.20
N LEU A 292 -0.08 -7.64 -9.11
CA LEU A 292 -0.41 -7.39 -10.51
C LEU A 292 0.33 -8.47 -11.31
N LEU A 293 -0.42 -9.46 -11.80
CA LEU A 293 0.14 -10.74 -12.23
C LEU A 293 0.57 -10.78 -13.70
N ASP A 294 0.08 -9.83 -14.49
CA ASP A 294 0.42 -9.68 -15.90
C ASP A 294 0.33 -8.21 -16.33
N GLU A 295 0.74 -7.98 -17.57
CA GLU A 295 0.82 -6.66 -18.17
C GLU A 295 -0.55 -5.97 -18.27
N ALA A 296 -1.62 -6.72 -18.55
CA ALA A 296 -2.97 -6.19 -18.62
C ALA A 296 -3.42 -5.59 -17.28
N ALA A 297 -3.22 -6.33 -16.18
CA ALA A 297 -3.48 -5.83 -14.85
C ALA A 297 -2.58 -4.66 -14.46
N LEU A 298 -1.31 -4.68 -14.92
CA LEU A 298 -0.34 -3.63 -14.66
C LEU A 298 -0.74 -2.32 -15.34
N LEU A 299 -1.06 -2.34 -16.64
CA LEU A 299 -1.54 -1.17 -17.39
C LEU A 299 -2.80 -0.58 -16.76
N ALA A 300 -3.80 -1.42 -16.49
CA ALA A 300 -5.05 -0.99 -15.86
C ALA A 300 -4.82 -0.35 -14.49
N CYS A 301 -3.89 -0.91 -13.69
CA CYS A 301 -3.55 -0.36 -12.39
C CYS A 301 -2.79 0.97 -12.49
N SER A 302 -1.83 1.10 -13.40
CA SER A 302 -1.06 2.34 -13.61
C SER A 302 -1.98 3.50 -13.99
N VAL A 303 -2.86 3.31 -14.99
CA VAL A 303 -3.85 4.31 -15.37
C VAL A 303 -4.82 4.60 -14.24
N TYR A 304 -5.27 3.57 -13.50
CA TYR A 304 -6.10 3.76 -12.31
C TYR A 304 -5.42 4.66 -11.28
N VAL A 305 -4.14 4.40 -10.95
CA VAL A 305 -3.36 5.15 -9.96
C VAL A 305 -3.22 6.60 -10.39
N ASP A 306 -2.76 6.87 -11.61
CA ASP A 306 -2.56 8.23 -12.12
C ASP A 306 -3.87 9.03 -12.19
N LEU A 307 -5.01 8.37 -12.44
CA LEU A 307 -6.32 9.02 -12.46
C LEU A 307 -7.00 9.08 -11.09
N ASN A 308 -6.39 8.65 -9.98
CA ASN A 308 -7.05 8.72 -8.67
C ASN A 308 -7.43 10.17 -8.28
N PRO A 309 -6.56 11.19 -8.41
CA PRO A 309 -6.96 12.56 -8.11
C PRO A 309 -8.07 13.09 -9.01
N VAL A 310 -8.06 12.75 -10.31
CA VAL A 310 -9.12 13.10 -11.26
C VAL A 310 -10.45 12.45 -10.85
N ARG A 311 -10.44 11.16 -10.52
CA ARG A 311 -11.61 10.40 -10.06
C ARG A 311 -12.17 10.91 -8.74
N ALA A 312 -11.31 11.44 -7.87
CA ALA A 312 -11.71 12.01 -6.59
C ALA A 312 -12.17 13.48 -6.69
N GLY A 313 -12.14 14.09 -7.89
CA GLY A 313 -12.47 15.49 -8.09
C GLY A 313 -11.42 16.48 -7.56
N ILE A 314 -10.22 16.00 -7.21
CA ILE A 314 -9.12 16.82 -6.70
C ILE A 314 -8.42 17.57 -7.84
N ALA A 315 -8.34 16.96 -9.03
CA ALA A 315 -7.62 17.53 -10.18
C ALA A 315 -8.45 17.56 -11.46
N ALA A 316 -8.25 18.65 -12.21
CA ALA A 316 -8.64 18.96 -13.60
C ALA A 316 -8.50 17.83 -14.63
N THR A 317 -7.33 17.25 -14.63
CA THR A 317 -6.79 16.42 -15.71
C THR A 317 -5.52 15.76 -15.17
N PRO A 318 -4.93 14.79 -15.86
CA PRO A 318 -3.60 14.28 -15.50
C PRO A 318 -2.53 15.39 -15.39
N GLU A 319 -2.54 16.39 -16.28
CA GLU A 319 -1.59 17.50 -16.32
C GLU A 319 -1.70 18.44 -15.11
N THR A 320 -2.83 18.43 -14.41
CA THR A 320 -3.05 19.25 -13.19
C THR A 320 -2.99 18.40 -11.92
N SER A 321 -2.79 17.10 -12.07
CA SER A 321 -2.77 16.11 -10.99
C SER A 321 -1.38 15.97 -10.38
N ARG A 322 -0.86 17.05 -9.78
CA ARG A 322 0.46 17.10 -9.14
C ARG A 322 0.67 15.94 -8.15
N HIS A 323 1.92 15.52 -7.98
CA HIS A 323 2.29 14.40 -7.09
C HIS A 323 1.64 13.06 -7.51
N THR A 324 1.60 12.83 -8.82
CA THR A 324 1.33 11.53 -9.44
C THR A 324 2.42 11.20 -10.45
N SER A 325 2.63 9.92 -10.71
CA SER A 325 3.58 9.49 -11.76
C SER A 325 3.19 10.00 -13.14
N GLY A 326 1.89 10.02 -13.47
CA GLY A 326 1.38 10.55 -14.72
C GLY A 326 1.74 12.01 -14.92
N TYR A 327 1.59 12.83 -13.87
CA TYR A 327 2.01 14.23 -13.90
C TYR A 327 3.53 14.37 -14.14
N GLU A 328 4.37 13.64 -13.40
CA GLU A 328 5.83 13.74 -13.59
C GLU A 328 6.27 13.35 -15.00
N ARG A 329 5.69 12.28 -15.56
CA ARG A 329 5.97 11.84 -16.93
C ARG A 329 5.53 12.87 -17.98
N ILE A 330 4.39 13.51 -17.76
CA ILE A 330 3.88 14.58 -18.63
C ILE A 330 4.83 15.78 -18.61
N GLU A 331 5.24 16.22 -17.43
CA GLU A 331 6.11 17.39 -17.31
C GLU A 331 7.51 17.11 -17.88
N ALA A 332 8.07 15.92 -17.63
CA ALA A 332 9.34 15.51 -18.21
C ALA A 332 9.29 15.46 -19.75
N SER A 333 8.21 14.90 -20.32
CA SER A 333 7.98 14.86 -21.77
C SER A 333 7.87 16.26 -22.39
N LYS A 334 7.21 17.23 -21.72
CA LYS A 334 7.14 18.62 -22.19
C LYS A 334 8.50 19.30 -22.24
N VAL A 335 9.34 19.10 -21.21
CA VAL A 335 10.70 19.65 -21.16
C VAL A 335 11.54 19.08 -22.30
N GLU A 336 11.50 17.76 -22.50
CA GLU A 336 12.23 17.07 -23.57
C GLU A 336 11.85 17.60 -24.97
N ILE A 337 10.55 17.73 -25.26
CA ILE A 337 10.06 18.30 -26.52
C ILE A 337 10.51 19.76 -26.67
N GLY A 338 10.51 20.53 -25.58
CA GLY A 338 11.00 21.91 -25.56
C GLY A 338 12.49 22.00 -25.89
N THR A 339 13.31 21.15 -25.28
CA THR A 339 14.76 21.10 -25.52
C THR A 339 15.08 20.73 -26.97
N ILE A 340 14.44 19.69 -27.52
CA ILE A 340 14.63 19.25 -28.91
C ILE A 340 14.30 20.37 -29.92
N ARG A 341 13.27 21.17 -29.64
CA ARG A 341 12.87 22.29 -30.51
C ARG A 341 13.82 23.48 -30.47
N HIS A 342 14.71 23.56 -29.48
CA HIS A 342 15.56 24.72 -29.22
C HIS A 342 17.08 24.44 -29.29
N SER A 343 17.53 23.21 -29.61
CA SER A 343 18.96 22.87 -29.66
C SER A 343 19.43 22.38 -31.03
N ASP A 344 20.35 23.13 -31.66
CA ASP A 344 21.18 22.70 -32.81
C ASP A 344 22.53 22.08 -32.37
N THR A 345 22.81 21.98 -31.06
CA THR A 345 24.05 21.40 -30.53
C THR A 345 23.78 20.46 -29.34
N PRO A 346 24.43 19.28 -29.26
CA PRO A 346 24.29 18.37 -28.14
C PRO A 346 25.12 18.86 -26.95
N ASN A 347 24.46 19.16 -25.82
CA ASN A 347 25.14 19.53 -24.58
C ASN A 347 25.39 18.27 -23.70
N PRO A 348 26.62 18.00 -23.20
CA PRO A 348 26.97 16.70 -22.61
C PRO A 348 26.47 16.42 -21.18
N GLU A 349 25.85 17.36 -20.47
CA GLU A 349 25.37 17.17 -19.10
C GLU A 349 23.96 17.74 -18.93
N GLN A 350 22.96 17.02 -19.46
CA GLN A 350 21.56 17.36 -19.17
C GLN A 350 21.23 16.93 -17.74
N ALA A 351 20.69 17.85 -16.94
CA ALA A 351 20.16 17.54 -15.62
C ALA A 351 19.17 16.36 -15.72
N PRO A 352 19.17 15.44 -14.75
CA PRO A 352 18.34 14.25 -14.83
C PRO A 352 16.86 14.65 -14.91
N ARG A 353 16.09 13.92 -15.72
CA ARG A 353 14.66 14.17 -15.92
C ARG A 353 13.94 14.08 -14.58
N GLN A 354 12.84 14.82 -14.47
CA GLN A 354 12.02 14.80 -13.27
C GLN A 354 11.56 13.38 -12.93
N ASP A 355 11.19 12.59 -13.94
CA ASP A 355 10.67 11.23 -13.81
C ASP A 355 11.74 10.13 -13.78
N ASP A 356 13.04 10.47 -13.75
CA ASP A 356 14.13 9.46 -13.83
C ASP A 356 14.20 8.50 -12.65
N TRP A 357 13.55 8.81 -11.53
CA TRP A 357 13.47 7.87 -10.40
C TRP A 357 12.33 6.85 -10.55
N LEU A 358 11.43 7.05 -11.52
CA LEU A 358 10.40 6.10 -11.89
C LEU A 358 10.94 5.08 -12.89
N SER A 359 10.41 3.86 -12.87
CA SER A 359 10.70 2.89 -13.94
C SER A 359 10.23 3.46 -15.29
N PRO A 360 10.99 3.27 -16.38
CA PRO A 360 10.52 3.58 -17.72
C PRO A 360 9.21 2.85 -18.05
N ILE A 361 8.38 3.43 -18.91
CA ILE A 361 7.14 2.77 -19.36
C ILE A 361 7.49 1.60 -20.28
N GLU A 362 8.21 1.89 -21.37
CA GLU A 362 8.43 0.98 -22.47
C GLU A 362 9.43 -0.12 -22.14
N LEU A 363 9.03 -1.37 -22.39
CA LEU A 363 9.91 -2.52 -22.41
C LEU A 363 10.86 -2.42 -23.61
N ASP A 364 12.02 -1.84 -23.38
CA ASP A 364 13.12 -1.86 -24.35
C ASP A 364 14.00 -3.10 -24.15
N LYS A 365 14.04 -3.98 -25.16
CA LYS A 365 14.89 -5.18 -25.17
C LYS A 365 16.38 -4.86 -25.09
N GLN A 366 16.80 -3.65 -25.46
CA GLN A 366 18.19 -3.20 -25.31
C GLN A 366 18.47 -2.79 -23.86
N SER A 367 17.54 -2.12 -23.18
CA SER A 367 17.63 -1.80 -21.75
C SER A 367 17.72 -3.03 -20.84
N GLU A 368 17.24 -4.20 -21.27
CA GLU A 368 17.42 -5.46 -20.52
C GLU A 368 18.89 -5.86 -20.38
N ARG A 369 19.74 -5.45 -21.34
CA ARG A 369 21.18 -5.71 -21.41
C ARG A 369 22.04 -4.55 -20.89
N SER A 370 21.42 -3.39 -20.63
CA SER A 370 22.12 -2.23 -20.06
C SER A 370 22.59 -2.55 -18.64
N THR A 371 23.90 -2.55 -18.44
CA THR A 371 24.55 -2.65 -17.12
C THR A 371 24.70 -1.29 -16.44
N THR A 372 24.37 -0.21 -17.15
CA THR A 372 24.42 1.16 -16.65
C THR A 372 23.36 1.32 -15.57
N ARG A 373 23.82 1.55 -14.33
CA ARG A 373 22.98 1.64 -13.15
C ARG A 373 22.56 3.09 -12.95
N SER A 374 21.26 3.37 -13.03
CA SER A 374 20.74 4.67 -12.62
C SER A 374 21.00 4.89 -11.12
N ALA A 375 21.50 6.06 -10.76
CA ALA A 375 21.65 6.45 -9.35
C ALA A 375 20.29 6.65 -8.65
N ARG A 376 19.20 6.82 -9.41
CA ARG A 376 17.87 7.21 -8.89
C ARG A 376 16.83 6.09 -8.89
N ARG A 377 17.16 4.93 -9.46
CA ARG A 377 16.29 3.73 -9.52
C ARG A 377 17.11 2.45 -9.58
N ALA A 378 16.54 1.32 -9.19
CA ALA A 378 17.27 0.05 -9.16
C ALA A 378 17.72 -0.46 -10.55
N SER A 379 16.94 -0.21 -11.60
CA SER A 379 17.32 -0.54 -12.98
C SER A 379 16.58 0.33 -14.00
N ASP A 380 16.98 0.22 -15.27
CA ASP A 380 16.39 0.96 -16.40
C ASP A 380 15.37 0.14 -17.18
N ARG A 381 14.94 -1.02 -16.65
CA ARG A 381 13.98 -1.88 -17.35
C ARG A 381 12.58 -1.29 -17.31
N GLY A 382 11.95 -1.18 -18.48
CA GLY A 382 10.54 -0.83 -18.59
C GLY A 382 9.59 -1.87 -18.01
N TYR A 383 8.28 -1.62 -18.10
CA TYR A 383 7.27 -2.54 -17.56
C TYR A 383 6.00 -2.70 -18.39
N LEU A 384 5.88 -2.02 -19.52
CA LEU A 384 4.78 -2.18 -20.48
C LEU A 384 5.32 -2.32 -21.92
N SER A 385 4.68 -3.17 -22.69
CA SER A 385 4.85 -3.38 -24.13
C SER A 385 4.17 -2.26 -24.94
N LEU A 386 4.38 -1.01 -24.55
CA LEU A 386 3.92 0.20 -25.25
C LEU A 386 4.81 1.38 -24.87
N ASP A 387 4.95 2.35 -25.77
CA ASP A 387 5.78 3.52 -25.55
C ASP A 387 5.12 4.56 -24.61
N LEU A 388 5.92 5.50 -24.11
CA LEU A 388 5.43 6.56 -23.21
C LEU A 388 4.33 7.42 -23.87
N THR A 389 4.41 7.66 -25.18
CA THR A 389 3.43 8.48 -25.91
C THR A 389 2.06 7.81 -25.93
N ALA A 390 2.03 6.52 -26.23
CA ALA A 390 0.84 5.68 -26.23
C ALA A 390 0.23 5.60 -24.81
N TYR A 391 1.06 5.45 -23.78
CA TYR A 391 0.61 5.48 -22.38
C TYR A 391 -0.11 6.79 -22.04
N LEU A 392 0.52 7.92 -22.37
CA LEU A 392 -0.03 9.25 -22.06
C LEU A 392 -1.31 9.55 -22.85
N LYS A 393 -1.40 9.12 -24.11
CA LYS A 393 -2.64 9.20 -24.90
C LYS A 393 -3.78 8.40 -24.26
N LEU A 394 -3.50 7.17 -23.84
CA LEU A 394 -4.49 6.33 -23.15
C LEU A 394 -4.92 6.96 -21.82
N LEU A 395 -3.98 7.52 -21.06
CA LEU A 395 -4.23 8.19 -19.79
C LEU A 395 -5.14 9.43 -19.97
N ASP A 396 -4.82 10.32 -20.90
CA ASP A 396 -5.64 11.52 -21.21
C ASP A 396 -7.04 11.12 -21.67
N TRP A 397 -7.14 10.23 -22.66
CA TRP A 397 -8.43 9.79 -23.16
C TRP A 397 -9.30 9.18 -22.05
N THR A 398 -8.73 8.29 -21.23
CA THR A 398 -9.44 7.67 -20.10
C THR A 398 -9.87 8.72 -19.08
N GLY A 399 -9.00 9.68 -18.75
CA GLY A 399 -9.32 10.80 -17.85
C GLY A 399 -10.52 11.62 -18.32
N ARG A 400 -10.61 11.90 -19.63
CA ARG A 400 -11.75 12.61 -20.24
C ARG A 400 -13.05 11.83 -20.14
N GLN A 401 -13.02 10.51 -20.35
CA GLN A 401 -14.22 9.66 -20.23
C GLN A 401 -14.76 9.65 -18.79
N ILE A 402 -13.87 9.57 -17.80
CA ILE A 402 -14.24 9.57 -16.37
C ILE A 402 -14.97 10.87 -15.99
N ARG A 403 -14.54 12.01 -16.53
CA ARG A 403 -15.09 13.33 -16.21
C ARG A 403 -16.41 13.64 -16.89
N ARG A 404 -16.52 13.32 -18.18
CA ARG A 404 -17.71 13.67 -18.98
C ARG A 404 -18.94 12.85 -18.60
N GLY A 405 -18.77 11.76 -17.83
CA GLY A 405 -19.84 10.84 -17.47
C GLY A 405 -20.48 10.12 -18.67
N LYS A 406 -19.98 10.38 -19.89
CA LYS A 406 -20.41 9.81 -21.15
C LYS A 406 -19.32 8.87 -21.67
N ARG A 407 -19.73 7.69 -22.14
CA ARG A 407 -18.84 6.74 -22.81
C ARG A 407 -18.63 7.19 -24.25
N GLY A 408 -17.53 7.88 -24.52
CA GLY A 408 -17.05 8.07 -25.89
C GLY A 408 -16.44 6.77 -26.43
N SER A 409 -16.44 6.60 -27.76
CA SER A 409 -15.70 5.49 -28.39
C SER A 409 -14.21 5.65 -28.10
N ILE A 410 -13.54 4.53 -27.82
CA ILE A 410 -12.09 4.51 -27.78
C ILE A 410 -11.53 4.76 -29.19
N PRO A 411 -10.48 5.59 -29.34
CA PRO A 411 -9.74 5.73 -30.59
C PRO A 411 -9.22 4.37 -31.07
N SER A 412 -9.17 4.17 -32.39
CA SER A 412 -8.78 2.89 -33.00
C SER A 412 -7.34 2.48 -32.66
N ASP A 413 -6.41 3.45 -32.61
CA ASP A 413 -5.02 3.22 -32.22
C ASP A 413 -4.91 2.73 -30.77
N LEU A 414 -5.68 3.32 -29.85
CA LEU A 414 -5.74 2.87 -28.45
C LEU A 414 -6.46 1.53 -28.29
N ALA A 415 -7.48 1.26 -29.11
CA ALA A 415 -8.19 -0.01 -29.12
C ALA A 415 -7.26 -1.17 -29.49
N LEU A 416 -6.40 -0.97 -30.50
CA LEU A 416 -5.40 -1.96 -30.93
C LEU A 416 -4.39 -2.29 -29.81
N ILE A 417 -4.01 -1.30 -28.99
CA ILE A 417 -3.15 -1.54 -27.83
C ILE A 417 -3.86 -2.43 -26.81
N LEU A 418 -5.12 -2.13 -26.49
CA LEU A 418 -5.90 -2.93 -25.55
C LEU A 418 -6.12 -4.35 -26.09
N GLU A 419 -6.43 -4.50 -27.36
CA GLU A 419 -6.60 -5.81 -28.01
C GLU A 419 -5.30 -6.64 -27.95
N ARG A 420 -4.15 -6.05 -28.25
CA ARG A 420 -2.84 -6.72 -28.14
C ARG A 420 -2.54 -7.21 -26.72
N LEU A 421 -2.96 -6.45 -25.71
CA LEU A 421 -2.82 -6.81 -24.29
C LEU A 421 -3.98 -7.66 -23.79
N GLN A 422 -4.88 -8.08 -24.68
CA GLN A 422 -6.07 -8.86 -24.39
C GLN A 422 -6.97 -8.20 -23.33
N ILE A 423 -7.12 -6.88 -23.41
CA ILE A 423 -7.99 -6.09 -22.53
C ILE A 423 -9.27 -5.73 -23.28
N SER A 424 -10.42 -5.90 -22.64
CA SER A 424 -11.70 -5.47 -23.20
C SER A 424 -11.75 -3.94 -23.32
N ALA A 425 -11.77 -3.43 -24.56
CA ALA A 425 -11.93 -2.02 -24.86
C ALA A 425 -13.26 -1.44 -24.35
N ASP A 426 -14.35 -2.21 -24.48
CA ASP A 426 -15.69 -1.81 -24.04
C ASP A 426 -15.78 -1.66 -22.51
N LEU A 427 -15.08 -2.53 -21.78
CA LEU A 427 -15.06 -2.51 -20.32
C LEU A 427 -13.92 -1.69 -19.74
N TRP A 428 -13.02 -1.14 -20.55
CA TRP A 428 -11.80 -0.48 -20.10
C TRP A 428 -12.05 0.62 -19.06
N VAL A 429 -12.93 1.59 -19.37
CA VAL A 429 -13.21 2.72 -18.48
C VAL A 429 -13.77 2.22 -17.14
N ASN A 430 -14.66 1.23 -17.17
CA ASN A 430 -15.19 0.61 -15.96
C ASN A 430 -14.09 -0.13 -15.17
N THR A 431 -13.22 -0.85 -15.88
CA THR A 431 -12.08 -1.59 -15.32
C THR A 431 -11.16 -0.67 -14.55
N VAL A 432 -10.75 0.45 -15.15
CA VAL A 432 -9.93 1.47 -14.50
C VAL A 432 -10.70 2.13 -13.34
N GLN A 433 -11.92 2.60 -13.56
CA GLN A 433 -12.68 3.32 -12.52
C GLN A 433 -12.94 2.47 -11.27
N ASN A 434 -13.15 1.17 -11.45
CA ASN A 434 -13.54 0.25 -10.39
C ASN A 434 -12.45 -0.79 -10.07
N PHE A 435 -11.20 -0.59 -10.50
CA PHE A 435 -10.11 -1.56 -10.41
C PHE A 435 -10.05 -2.31 -9.07
N ARG A 436 -10.00 -1.58 -7.94
CA ARG A 436 -9.92 -2.18 -6.60
C ARG A 436 -11.19 -2.91 -6.13
N LYS A 437 -12.35 -2.56 -6.69
CA LYS A 437 -13.62 -3.23 -6.42
C LYS A 437 -13.73 -4.51 -7.24
N LEU A 438 -13.23 -4.49 -8.48
CA LEU A 438 -13.25 -5.59 -9.43
C LEU A 438 -12.21 -6.65 -9.07
N PHE A 439 -10.99 -6.21 -8.80
CA PHE A 439 -9.87 -7.07 -8.44
C PHE A 439 -9.58 -6.89 -6.95
N HIS A 440 -9.81 -7.93 -6.16
CA HIS A 440 -9.75 -7.85 -4.70
C HIS A 440 -8.37 -8.17 -4.12
N ARG A 441 -7.88 -9.40 -4.36
CA ARG A 441 -6.69 -9.97 -3.69
C ARG A 441 -5.48 -10.09 -4.62
N ALA A 442 -5.71 -10.13 -5.91
CA ALA A 442 -4.75 -10.11 -7.01
C ALA A 442 -5.50 -9.58 -8.24
N ALA A 443 -4.77 -9.07 -9.24
CA ALA A 443 -5.31 -8.67 -10.54
C ALA A 443 -4.47 -9.32 -11.63
N GLY A 444 -5.14 -9.88 -12.63
CA GLY A 444 -4.53 -10.60 -13.75
C GLY A 444 -5.60 -11.27 -14.59
N SER A 445 -5.23 -11.74 -15.77
CA SER A 445 -5.98 -12.64 -16.63
C SER A 445 -6.45 -13.91 -15.89
N PRO A 446 -7.44 -14.64 -16.43
CA PRO A 446 -7.94 -15.86 -15.81
C PRO A 446 -6.83 -16.89 -15.56
N THR A 447 -5.91 -17.01 -16.52
CA THR A 447 -4.76 -17.91 -16.48
C THR A 447 -3.80 -17.55 -15.35
N THR A 448 -3.39 -16.29 -15.23
CA THR A 448 -2.45 -15.88 -14.18
C THR A 448 -3.09 -15.91 -12.79
N LEU A 449 -4.38 -15.57 -12.68
CA LEU A 449 -5.13 -15.72 -11.42
C LEU A 449 -5.25 -17.18 -10.96
N ALA A 450 -5.44 -18.12 -11.90
CA ALA A 450 -5.47 -19.54 -11.60
C ALA A 450 -4.10 -20.04 -11.12
N ALA A 451 -3.02 -19.64 -11.80
CA ALA A 451 -1.64 -19.95 -11.39
C ALA A 451 -1.33 -19.40 -9.99
N GLU A 452 -1.72 -18.16 -9.70
CA GLU A 452 -1.54 -17.55 -8.37
C GLU A 452 -2.42 -18.20 -7.30
N ALA A 453 -3.60 -18.71 -7.65
CA ALA A 453 -4.41 -19.51 -6.74
C ALA A 453 -3.68 -20.82 -6.38
N ALA A 454 -3.17 -21.53 -7.39
CA ALA A 454 -2.43 -22.77 -7.22
C ALA A 454 -1.15 -22.57 -6.38
N ARG A 455 -0.37 -21.51 -6.65
CA ARG A 455 0.82 -21.14 -5.86
C ARG A 455 0.51 -20.93 -4.38
N ARG A 456 -0.69 -20.43 -4.07
CA ARG A 456 -1.17 -20.22 -2.69
C ARG A 456 -1.87 -21.44 -2.07
N GLY A 457 -1.88 -22.59 -2.74
CA GLY A 457 -2.60 -23.79 -2.30
C GLY A 457 -4.13 -23.61 -2.29
N LYS A 458 -4.67 -22.78 -3.19
CA LYS A 458 -6.11 -22.47 -3.27
C LYS A 458 -6.68 -22.93 -4.60
N ARG A 459 -7.97 -23.30 -4.57
CA ARG A 459 -8.71 -23.68 -5.79
C ARG A 459 -9.00 -22.50 -6.71
N TRP A 460 -9.20 -21.30 -6.15
CA TRP A 460 -9.50 -20.08 -6.91
C TRP A 460 -9.22 -18.81 -6.09
N LEU A 461 -9.15 -17.67 -6.76
CA LEU A 461 -9.10 -16.33 -6.17
C LEU A 461 -10.32 -15.50 -6.58
N ALA A 462 -10.81 -14.67 -5.66
CA ALA A 462 -11.93 -13.78 -5.94
C ALA A 462 -11.57 -12.76 -7.03
N GLY A 463 -12.51 -12.55 -7.96
CA GLY A 463 -12.32 -11.70 -9.14
C GLY A 463 -12.20 -12.49 -10.46
N MET A 464 -12.29 -13.83 -10.45
CA MET A 464 -12.14 -14.67 -11.66
C MET A 464 -13.15 -14.34 -12.76
N GLN A 465 -14.43 -14.16 -12.43
CA GLN A 465 -15.45 -13.79 -13.43
C GLN A 465 -15.14 -12.43 -14.06
N THR A 466 -14.89 -11.43 -13.22
CA THR A 466 -14.53 -10.09 -13.67
C THR A 466 -13.24 -10.08 -14.49
N SER A 467 -12.26 -10.92 -14.13
CA SER A 467 -11.05 -11.10 -14.90
C SER A 467 -11.36 -11.62 -16.31
N ARG A 468 -12.22 -12.63 -16.48
CA ARG A 468 -12.64 -13.12 -17.81
C ARG A 468 -13.32 -12.06 -18.66
N GLU A 469 -14.08 -11.18 -18.04
CA GLU A 469 -14.76 -10.08 -18.73
C GLU A 469 -13.77 -8.99 -19.16
N CYS A 470 -12.88 -8.56 -18.26
CA CYS A 470 -11.99 -7.42 -18.47
C CYS A 470 -10.68 -7.76 -19.20
N PHE A 471 -10.16 -8.97 -18.97
CA PHE A 471 -8.90 -9.48 -19.51
C PHE A 471 -9.21 -10.78 -20.23
N ALA A 472 -9.31 -10.71 -21.56
CA ALA A 472 -9.39 -11.89 -22.38
C ALA A 472 -8.12 -12.74 -22.14
N GLY A 473 -8.31 -14.00 -21.79
CA GLY A 473 -7.24 -14.94 -21.50
C GLY A 473 -7.78 -16.36 -21.47
#